data_AF-A0A022PIY6-F1
#
_entry.id   AF-A0A022PIY6-F1
#
_cell.length_a   1.000
_cell.length_b   1.000
_cell.length_c   1.000
_cell.angle_alpha   90.00
_cell.angle_beta   90.00
_cell.angle_gamma   90.00
#
_symmetry.space_group_name_H-M   'P 1'
#
loop_
_entity.id
_entity.type
_entity.pdbx_description
1 polymer ?
#
loop_
_entity_poly.entity_id
_entity_poly.type
_entity_poly.pdbx_seq_one_letter_code
_entity_poly.pdbx_strand_id
1 'polypeptide(L)'
;MVFYIFFKGKYCVDYTIDSHTIKTNTISERWGMTEEYEKFSTNLDAAILWPTIDGNFIYFFKNDSFIRFDQKLNALDAGPIIISSDNEGWRGLTFKNIQAAVSVDTDLLGSHRDSSGGNSKVCNGTCGTNDTGKYCFQLPHSIRFGLIAYTNTNIPQTVKVYIDDLLVDTLTSTSKGQNNLMATKAYTSGTGKICIEIEGDGKPCKLRYLDNIFDGNPGTAIISAENGTNSHYNDSVVFLNWPLT
;
A
#
# COMPACT_ATOMS: atom_id res chain seq x y z
N MET A 1 5.53 -19.20 13.76
CA MET A 1 5.54 -18.94 15.21
C MET A 1 5.51 -17.43 15.41
N VAL A 2 4.37 -16.90 15.85
CA VAL A 2 4.23 -15.46 16.12
C VAL A 2 4.43 -15.22 17.61
N PHE A 3 5.28 -14.26 17.96
CA PHE A 3 5.53 -13.87 19.33
C PHE A 3 5.37 -12.35 19.49
N TYR A 4 4.68 -11.95 20.56
CA TYR A 4 4.61 -10.56 20.99
C TYR A 4 5.57 -10.34 22.15
N ILE A 5 6.18 -9.16 22.18
CA ILE A 5 7.08 -8.76 23.26
C ILE A 5 6.48 -7.55 23.98
N PHE A 6 6.29 -7.70 25.28
CA PHE A 6 5.82 -6.62 26.14
C PHE A 6 6.94 -6.14 27.06
N PHE A 7 7.00 -4.85 27.33
CA PHE A 7 8.02 -4.23 28.19
C PHE A 7 7.37 -3.52 29.37
N LYS A 8 7.94 -3.68 30.56
CA LYS A 8 7.57 -2.90 31.75
C LYS A 8 8.72 -2.82 32.73
N GLY A 9 9.15 -1.61 33.06
CA GLY A 9 10.33 -1.42 33.91
C GLY A 9 11.55 -2.07 33.27
N LYS A 10 12.26 -2.90 34.04
CA LYS A 10 13.40 -3.70 33.56
C LYS A 10 13.02 -5.03 32.92
N TYR A 11 11.74 -5.38 32.89
CA TYR A 11 11.28 -6.70 32.47
C TYR A 11 10.72 -6.67 31.05
N CYS A 12 10.89 -7.79 30.37
CA CYS A 12 10.22 -8.10 29.11
C CYS A 12 9.51 -9.45 29.20
N VAL A 13 8.43 -9.58 28.44
CA VAL A 13 7.63 -10.79 28.36
C VAL A 13 7.49 -11.21 26.91
N ASP A 14 7.94 -12.43 26.60
CA ASP A 14 7.62 -13.10 25.35
C ASP A 14 6.31 -13.83 25.50
N TYR A 15 5.35 -13.51 24.65
CA TYR A 15 4.11 -14.23 24.54
C TYR A 15 4.06 -14.96 23.20
N THR A 16 4.08 -16.29 23.24
CA THR A 16 3.92 -17.11 22.04
C THR A 16 2.44 -17.35 21.79
N ILE A 17 1.93 -16.91 20.64
CA ILE A 17 0.49 -16.99 20.34
C ILE A 17 0.04 -18.45 20.23
N ASP A 18 0.76 -19.25 19.43
CA ASP A 18 0.35 -20.61 19.05
C ASP A 18 0.19 -21.54 20.26
N SER A 19 1.04 -21.36 21.28
CA SER A 19 1.07 -22.18 22.50
C SER A 19 0.50 -21.47 23.72
N HIS A 20 0.12 -20.20 23.62
CA HIS A 20 -0.26 -19.35 24.76
C HIS A 20 0.76 -19.33 25.91
N THR A 21 2.05 -19.51 25.61
CA THR A 21 3.11 -19.57 26.62
C THR A 21 3.75 -18.22 26.88
N ILE A 22 4.04 -17.95 28.14
CA ILE A 22 4.69 -16.73 28.63
C ILE A 22 6.11 -17.06 29.11
N LYS A 23 7.10 -16.29 28.64
CA LYS A 23 8.46 -16.31 29.19
C LYS A 23 8.85 -14.90 29.62
N THR A 24 9.18 -14.74 30.89
CA THR A 24 9.65 -13.46 31.46
C THR A 24 11.16 -13.45 31.54
N ASN A 25 11.80 -12.36 31.10
CA ASN A 25 13.23 -12.11 31.28
C ASN A 25 13.44 -10.64 31.68
N THR A 26 14.65 -10.26 32.08
CA THR A 26 15.02 -8.84 32.07
C THR A 26 15.41 -8.37 30.67
N ILE A 27 15.29 -7.08 30.39
CA ILE A 27 15.70 -6.49 29.11
C ILE A 27 17.21 -6.70 28.90
N SER A 28 18.02 -6.52 29.95
CA SER A 28 19.46 -6.77 29.90
C SER A 28 19.81 -8.21 29.56
N GLU A 29 19.19 -9.20 30.20
CA GLU A 29 19.48 -10.62 29.91
C GLU A 29 19.07 -11.02 28.49
N ARG A 30 17.96 -10.45 27.98
CA ARG A 30 17.43 -10.85 26.67
C ARG A 30 18.22 -10.29 25.49
N TRP A 31 18.68 -9.04 25.56
CA TRP A 31 19.36 -8.36 24.44
C TRP A 31 20.80 -7.93 24.76
N GLY A 32 21.35 -8.33 25.92
CA GLY A 32 22.72 -8.00 26.30
C GLY A 32 22.93 -6.50 26.57
N MET A 33 21.92 -5.81 27.12
CA MET A 33 22.06 -4.39 27.50
C MET A 33 22.99 -4.27 28.72
N THR A 34 24.28 -4.07 28.46
CA THR A 34 25.35 -3.93 29.47
C THR A 34 26.04 -2.58 29.36
N GLU A 35 26.80 -2.19 30.39
CA GLU A 35 27.76 -1.07 30.38
C GLU A 35 27.24 0.18 29.64
N GLU A 36 27.73 0.43 28.42
CA GLU A 36 27.41 1.60 27.58
C GLU A 36 25.92 1.74 27.22
N TYR A 37 25.13 0.67 27.33
CA TYR A 37 23.70 0.63 27.03
C TYR A 37 22.80 0.50 28.26
N GLU A 38 23.34 0.61 29.48
CA GLU A 38 22.59 0.42 30.73
C GLU A 38 21.28 1.23 30.77
N LYS A 39 21.28 2.45 30.21
CA LYS A 39 20.09 3.31 30.17
C LYS A 39 18.90 2.71 29.41
N PHE A 40 19.13 1.75 28.52
CA PHE A 40 18.10 1.04 27.76
C PHE A 40 17.63 -0.26 28.44
N SER A 41 18.23 -0.64 29.58
CA SER A 41 17.84 -1.85 30.33
C SER A 41 16.53 -1.73 31.11
N THR A 42 15.96 -0.52 31.20
CA THR A 42 14.76 -0.27 32.00
C THR A 42 13.95 0.90 31.46
N ASN A 43 12.64 0.83 31.64
CA ASN A 43 11.69 1.90 31.31
C ASN A 43 11.86 2.42 29.87
N LEU A 44 12.00 1.53 28.89
CA LEU A 44 12.02 1.91 27.48
C LEU A 44 10.76 2.71 27.12
N ASP A 45 10.92 3.72 26.26
CA ASP A 45 9.79 4.56 25.86
C ASP A 45 9.02 3.91 24.71
N ALA A 46 9.75 3.27 23.77
CA ALA A 46 9.17 2.48 22.70
C ALA A 46 10.19 1.45 22.17
N ALA A 47 9.70 0.45 21.45
CA ALA A 47 10.52 -0.46 20.66
C ALA A 47 9.79 -0.82 19.36
N ILE A 48 10.53 -0.99 18.27
CA ILE A 48 9.97 -1.34 16.96
C ILE A 48 10.90 -2.28 16.21
N LEU A 49 10.33 -3.28 15.55
CA LEU A 49 11.00 -4.04 14.52
C LEU A 49 10.87 -3.28 13.20
N TRP A 50 11.97 -2.76 12.69
CA TRP A 50 11.99 -1.97 11.48
C TRP A 50 12.72 -2.71 10.35
N PRO A 51 12.04 -2.99 9.22
CA PRO A 51 12.68 -3.58 8.06
C PRO A 51 13.52 -2.52 7.33
N THR A 52 14.80 -2.79 7.12
CA THR A 52 15.68 -2.02 6.24
C THR A 52 16.18 -2.90 5.09
N ILE A 53 16.86 -2.29 4.12
CA ILE A 53 17.47 -3.01 3.00
C ILE A 53 18.55 -4.00 3.47
N ASP A 54 19.20 -3.71 4.61
CA ASP A 54 20.29 -4.51 5.17
C ASP A 54 19.78 -5.63 6.10
N GLY A 55 18.54 -5.53 6.57
CA GLY A 55 17.90 -6.54 7.41
C GLY A 55 16.81 -5.99 8.32
N ASN A 56 16.30 -6.85 9.18
CA ASN A 56 15.32 -6.47 10.19
C ASN A 56 16.04 -6.15 11.49
N PHE A 57 15.92 -4.90 11.93
CA PHE A 57 16.55 -4.42 13.15
C PHE A 57 15.51 -4.07 14.19
N ILE A 58 15.80 -4.34 15.47
CA ILE A 58 15.00 -3.84 16.57
C ILE A 58 15.60 -2.52 17.04
N TYR A 59 14.80 -1.46 17.03
CA TYR A 59 15.16 -0.17 17.60
C TYR A 59 14.55 -0.04 18.99
N PHE A 60 15.37 0.27 19.98
CA PHE A 60 14.93 0.58 21.35
C PHE A 60 15.10 2.07 21.61
N PHE A 61 14.01 2.75 21.96
CA PHE A 61 13.99 4.20 22.19
C PHE A 61 14.01 4.52 23.68
N LYS A 62 14.87 5.47 24.05
CA LYS A 62 14.94 6.02 25.41
C LYS A 62 15.36 7.49 25.37
N ASN A 63 14.53 8.33 25.98
CA ASN A 63 14.65 9.78 26.02
C ASN A 63 14.79 10.35 24.62
N ASP A 64 15.96 10.91 24.28
CA ASP A 64 16.27 11.53 22.99
C ASP A 64 17.13 10.66 22.07
N SER A 65 17.31 9.38 22.43
CA SER A 65 18.22 8.48 21.74
C SER A 65 17.63 7.10 21.49
N PHE A 66 18.24 6.37 20.56
CA PHE A 66 17.93 4.96 20.33
C PHE A 66 19.20 4.13 20.19
N ILE A 67 19.04 2.83 20.35
CA ILE A 67 20.02 1.80 20.00
C ILE A 67 19.37 0.80 19.05
N ARG A 68 20.20 0.13 18.27
CA ARG A 68 19.80 -0.82 17.24
C ARG A 68 20.37 -2.20 17.55
N PHE A 69 19.50 -3.20 17.51
CA PHE A 69 19.85 -4.60 17.67
C PHE A 69 19.63 -5.35 16.35
N ASP A 70 20.67 -6.02 15.88
CA ASP A 70 20.63 -6.90 14.71
C ASP A 70 20.17 -8.30 15.13
N GLN A 71 19.02 -8.72 14.62
CA GLN A 71 18.48 -10.05 14.91
C GLN A 71 19.26 -11.19 14.24
N LYS A 72 19.91 -10.94 13.10
CA LYS A 72 20.70 -11.95 12.38
C LYS A 72 21.98 -12.26 13.14
N LEU A 73 22.66 -11.22 13.63
CA LEU A 73 23.89 -11.35 14.41
C LEU A 73 23.63 -11.59 15.90
N ASN A 74 22.39 -11.39 16.35
CA ASN A 74 21.96 -11.46 17.74
C ASN A 74 22.84 -10.56 18.64
N ALA A 75 23.08 -9.33 18.17
CA ALA A 75 23.99 -8.38 18.81
C ALA A 75 23.49 -6.94 18.66
N LEU A 76 23.93 -6.08 19.58
CA LEU A 76 23.81 -4.63 19.41
C LEU A 76 24.74 -4.18 18.29
N ASP A 77 24.19 -3.40 17.36
CA ASP A 77 24.84 -3.04 16.11
C ASP A 77 25.15 -1.53 16.06
N ALA A 78 24.30 -0.69 16.66
CA ALA A 78 24.54 0.75 16.69
C ALA A 78 23.88 1.45 17.89
N GLY A 79 24.42 2.62 18.24
CA GLY A 79 23.87 3.52 19.25
C GLY A 79 24.81 3.73 20.44
N PRO A 80 24.41 4.56 21.43
CA PRO A 80 23.20 5.39 21.43
C PRO A 80 23.30 6.54 20.43
N ILE A 81 22.32 6.65 19.51
CA ILE A 81 22.26 7.73 18.51
C ILE A 81 21.10 8.67 18.84
N ILE A 82 21.29 9.98 18.68
CA ILE A 82 20.24 10.99 18.86
C ILE A 82 19.19 10.85 17.76
N ILE A 83 17.92 10.76 18.16
CA ILE A 83 16.78 10.52 17.25
C ILE A 83 16.72 11.58 16.13
N SER A 84 16.91 12.85 16.47
CA SER A 84 16.82 13.97 15.53
C SER A 84 18.14 14.28 14.79
N SER A 85 19.13 13.36 14.81
CA SER A 85 20.36 13.54 14.04
C SER A 85 20.09 13.35 12.54
N ASP A 86 20.47 14.32 11.72
CA ASP A 86 20.21 14.30 10.27
C ASP A 86 20.93 13.17 9.52
N ASN A 87 22.10 12.76 10.02
CA ASN A 87 22.97 11.80 9.33
C ASN A 87 22.83 10.36 9.85
N GLU A 88 22.64 10.20 11.15
CA GLU A 88 22.66 8.89 11.82
C GLU A 88 21.31 8.53 12.45
N GLY A 89 20.45 9.53 12.66
CA GLY A 89 19.14 9.38 13.28
C GLY A 89 18.01 9.17 12.27
N TRP A 90 16.80 9.48 12.73
CA TRP A 90 15.59 9.36 11.93
C TRP A 90 15.33 10.67 11.20
N ARG A 91 15.76 10.72 9.93
CA ARG A 91 15.60 11.90 9.07
C ARG A 91 14.16 12.42 9.06
N GLY A 92 14.00 13.71 9.32
CA GLY A 92 12.70 14.38 9.34
C GLY A 92 11.97 14.33 10.69
N LEU A 93 12.47 13.61 11.69
CA LEU A 93 11.94 13.69 13.05
C LEU A 93 12.53 14.90 13.79
N THR A 94 11.67 15.84 14.17
CA THR A 94 12.06 17.08 14.89
C THR A 94 11.84 17.00 16.40
N PHE A 95 11.17 15.96 16.88
CA PHE A 95 10.86 15.75 18.30
C PHE A 95 11.89 14.85 18.96
N LYS A 96 12.10 15.08 20.26
CA LYS A 96 13.13 14.38 21.03
C LYS A 96 12.72 12.97 21.43
N ASN A 97 11.46 12.76 21.84
CA ASN A 97 11.06 11.50 22.47
C ASN A 97 10.06 10.68 21.64
N ILE A 98 10.23 9.36 21.60
CA ILE A 98 9.27 8.43 21.01
C ILE A 98 8.44 7.80 22.12
N GLN A 99 7.15 8.12 22.18
CA GLN A 99 6.23 7.54 23.16
C GLN A 99 5.60 6.23 22.71
N ALA A 100 5.58 5.99 21.39
CA ALA A 100 5.10 4.77 20.77
C ALA A 100 5.71 4.64 19.38
N ALA A 101 5.93 3.40 18.94
CA ALA A 101 6.39 3.09 17.60
C ALA A 101 5.62 1.87 17.10
N VAL A 102 5.13 1.95 15.87
CA VAL A 102 4.42 0.86 15.21
C VAL A 102 5.00 0.68 13.82
N SER A 103 5.37 -0.55 13.49
CA SER A 103 5.68 -0.94 12.12
C SER A 103 4.40 -1.53 11.57
N VAL A 104 3.78 -0.80 10.65
CA VAL A 104 2.63 -1.29 9.91
C VAL A 104 3.14 -1.81 8.58
N ASP A 105 2.72 -3.02 8.24
CA ASP A 105 2.89 -3.50 6.88
C ASP A 105 2.00 -2.64 5.97
N THR A 106 2.60 -1.97 4.99
CA THR A 106 1.85 -1.16 4.03
C THR A 106 0.92 -2.04 3.17
N ASP A 107 1.22 -3.33 3.08
CA ASP A 107 0.41 -4.32 2.36
C ASP A 107 -0.92 -4.57 3.12
N LEU A 108 -0.90 -4.45 4.46
CA LEU A 108 -2.12 -4.44 5.30
C LEU A 108 -2.95 -3.16 5.15
N LEU A 109 -2.39 -2.10 4.56
CA LEU A 109 -3.07 -0.85 4.23
C LEU A 109 -3.48 -0.77 2.74
N GLY A 110 -3.36 -1.87 1.99
CA GLY A 110 -3.86 -1.98 0.62
C GLY A 110 -2.91 -1.53 -0.48
N SER A 111 -1.61 -1.35 -0.20
CA SER A 111 -0.61 -1.15 -1.26
C SER A 111 0.07 -2.47 -1.61
N HIS A 112 -0.06 -2.92 -2.85
CA HIS A 112 0.75 -4.04 -3.35
C HIS A 112 2.23 -3.61 -3.39
N ARG A 113 3.10 -4.26 -2.61
CA ARG A 113 4.54 -4.30 -2.89
C ARG A 113 4.84 -5.55 -3.68
N ASP A 114 5.26 -5.34 -4.92
CA ASP A 114 5.66 -6.42 -5.78
C ASP A 114 6.89 -7.10 -5.18
N SER A 115 6.75 -8.41 -4.97
CA SER A 115 7.81 -9.41 -4.94
C SER A 115 8.67 -9.49 -3.67
N SER A 116 8.18 -10.18 -2.63
CA SER A 116 8.83 -11.37 -2.06
C SER A 116 8.02 -12.02 -0.93
N GLY A 117 7.15 -12.97 -1.28
CA GLY A 117 6.85 -14.16 -0.46
C GLY A 117 6.14 -13.96 0.87
N GLY A 118 4.81 -14.05 0.85
CA GLY A 118 4.01 -14.36 2.05
C GLY A 118 2.54 -14.43 1.71
N ASN A 119 1.95 -15.63 1.82
CA ASN A 119 0.51 -15.89 1.68
C ASN A 119 -0.31 -15.17 2.77
N SER A 120 -0.39 -13.85 2.70
CA SER A 120 -1.44 -13.10 3.38
C SER A 120 -2.52 -12.86 2.35
N LYS A 121 -3.76 -13.18 2.71
CA LYS A 121 -4.95 -13.00 1.89
C LYS A 121 -5.29 -11.50 1.86
N VAL A 122 -4.43 -10.74 1.18
CA VAL A 122 -4.49 -9.30 0.98
C VAL A 122 -5.55 -9.02 -0.08
N CYS A 123 -6.23 -7.87 -0.01
CA CYS A 123 -7.17 -7.43 -1.03
C CYS A 123 -6.54 -7.60 -2.43
N ASN A 124 -7.10 -8.46 -3.28
CA ASN A 124 -6.56 -8.86 -4.60
C ASN A 124 -6.68 -7.75 -5.66
N GLY A 125 -6.37 -6.51 -5.28
CA GLY A 125 -6.36 -5.39 -6.19
C GLY A 125 -5.05 -5.26 -6.97
N THR A 126 -5.14 -4.86 -8.22
CA THR A 126 -3.98 -4.52 -9.06
C THR A 126 -3.91 -3.01 -9.22
N CYS A 127 -2.72 -2.43 -9.08
CA CYS A 127 -2.46 -1.06 -9.52
C CYS A 127 -1.29 -1.05 -10.49
N GLY A 128 -1.26 -0.07 -11.39
CA GLY A 128 -0.20 -0.02 -12.38
C GLY A 128 -0.33 1.06 -13.42
N THR A 129 0.48 0.90 -14.46
CA THR A 129 0.64 1.84 -15.56
C THR A 129 0.47 1.11 -16.89
N ASN A 130 -0.02 1.80 -17.92
CA ASN A 130 -0.09 1.26 -19.27
C ASN A 130 -0.05 2.41 -20.28
N ASP A 131 0.95 2.40 -21.17
CA ASP A 131 1.10 3.45 -22.19
C ASP A 131 0.51 3.04 -23.56
N THR A 132 -0.12 1.86 -23.63
CA THR A 132 -0.83 1.39 -24.83
C THR A 132 -2.30 1.84 -24.87
N GLY A 133 -2.74 2.63 -23.88
CA GLY A 133 -4.11 3.13 -23.76
C GLY A 133 -5.15 2.09 -23.42
N LYS A 134 -4.78 0.87 -23.00
CA LYS A 134 -5.73 -0.21 -22.73
C LYS A 134 -5.38 -0.98 -21.47
N TYR A 135 -6.35 -1.11 -20.57
CA TYR A 135 -6.23 -1.93 -19.37
C TYR A 135 -7.29 -3.02 -19.33
N CYS A 136 -6.89 -4.24 -18.96
CA CYS A 136 -7.76 -5.41 -18.89
C CYS A 136 -7.69 -6.03 -17.49
N PHE A 137 -8.83 -6.45 -16.96
CA PHE A 137 -8.96 -7.07 -15.64
C PHE A 137 -10.12 -8.06 -15.62
N GLN A 138 -10.15 -8.92 -14.59
CA GLN A 138 -11.07 -10.06 -14.51
C GLN A 138 -12.15 -9.80 -13.47
N LEU A 139 -13.40 -9.70 -13.90
CA LEU A 139 -14.58 -9.69 -13.04
C LEU A 139 -15.11 -11.10 -12.80
N PRO A 140 -15.93 -11.30 -11.75
CA PRO A 140 -16.77 -12.49 -11.64
C PRO A 140 -17.64 -12.66 -12.90
N HIS A 141 -17.91 -13.91 -13.27
CA HIS A 141 -18.67 -14.23 -14.48
C HIS A 141 -20.12 -13.77 -14.37
N SER A 142 -20.66 -13.22 -15.46
CA SER A 142 -22.08 -12.90 -15.62
C SER A 142 -22.68 -11.98 -14.54
N ILE A 143 -21.87 -11.16 -13.89
CA ILE A 143 -22.37 -10.14 -12.95
C ILE A 143 -22.66 -8.84 -13.69
N ARG A 144 -23.54 -8.02 -13.10
CA ARG A 144 -23.72 -6.65 -13.56
C ARG A 144 -22.69 -5.72 -12.93
N PHE A 145 -22.16 -4.80 -13.73
CA PHE A 145 -21.28 -3.73 -13.27
C PHE A 145 -21.68 -2.38 -13.88
N GLY A 146 -21.41 -1.31 -13.14
CA GLY A 146 -21.58 0.07 -13.58
C GLY A 146 -20.28 0.62 -14.13
N LEU A 147 -20.41 1.59 -15.04
CA LEU A 147 -19.31 2.39 -15.55
C LEU A 147 -19.73 3.86 -15.55
N ILE A 148 -18.86 4.72 -15.04
CA ILE A 148 -19.00 6.18 -15.09
C ILE A 148 -17.72 6.73 -15.70
N ALA A 149 -17.84 7.52 -16.76
CA ALA A 149 -16.69 8.14 -17.42
C ALA A 149 -16.80 9.66 -17.35
N TYR A 150 -15.68 10.31 -17.02
CA TYR A 150 -15.52 11.76 -16.96
C TYR A 150 -14.42 12.22 -17.91
N THR A 151 -14.49 13.49 -18.31
CA THR A 151 -13.41 14.18 -19.02
C THR A 151 -13.09 15.52 -18.38
N ASN A 152 -11.81 15.89 -18.47
CA ASN A 152 -11.27 17.07 -17.80
C ASN A 152 -10.29 17.83 -18.72
N THR A 153 -10.57 17.79 -20.02
CA THR A 153 -9.68 18.34 -21.05
C THR A 153 -10.49 18.91 -22.22
N ASN A 154 -9.84 19.77 -23.00
CA ASN A 154 -10.40 20.30 -24.25
C ASN A 154 -10.13 19.38 -25.44
N ILE A 155 -9.33 18.33 -25.24
CA ILE A 155 -8.99 17.34 -26.25
C ILE A 155 -10.07 16.26 -26.25
N PRO A 156 -10.73 15.96 -27.38
CA PRO A 156 -11.76 14.93 -27.43
C PRO A 156 -11.24 13.60 -26.86
N GLN A 157 -11.98 13.03 -25.91
CA GLN A 157 -11.66 11.74 -25.30
C GLN A 157 -12.66 10.68 -25.76
N THR A 158 -12.17 9.47 -26.00
CA THR A 158 -12.96 8.30 -26.35
C THR A 158 -12.65 7.16 -25.40
N VAL A 159 -13.66 6.56 -24.80
CA VAL A 159 -13.58 5.37 -23.94
C VAL A 159 -14.27 4.22 -24.66
N LYS A 160 -13.50 3.19 -25.04
CA LYS A 160 -14.00 1.96 -25.65
C LYS A 160 -14.09 0.87 -24.58
N VAL A 161 -15.24 0.21 -24.52
CA VAL A 161 -15.52 -0.86 -23.56
C VAL A 161 -15.49 -2.19 -24.29
N TYR A 162 -14.65 -3.11 -23.83
CA TYR A 162 -14.59 -4.48 -24.35
C TYR A 162 -15.01 -5.47 -23.28
N ILE A 163 -15.81 -6.46 -23.68
CA ILE A 163 -16.23 -7.60 -22.85
C ILE A 163 -15.93 -8.85 -23.66
N ASP A 164 -15.15 -9.77 -23.07
CA ASP A 164 -14.72 -11.01 -23.74
C ASP A 164 -14.08 -10.75 -25.11
N ASP A 165 -13.19 -9.75 -25.16
CA ASP A 165 -12.49 -9.25 -26.35
C ASP A 165 -13.38 -8.62 -27.43
N LEU A 166 -14.70 -8.57 -27.25
CA LEU A 166 -15.63 -7.89 -28.13
C LEU A 166 -15.78 -6.42 -27.73
N LEU A 167 -15.66 -5.49 -28.69
CA LEU A 167 -16.01 -4.09 -28.49
C LEU A 167 -17.54 -3.96 -28.30
N VAL A 168 -17.99 -3.62 -27.10
CA VAL A 168 -19.42 -3.55 -26.76
C VAL A 168 -19.99 -2.13 -26.74
N ASP A 169 -19.17 -1.12 -26.44
CA ASP A 169 -19.60 0.29 -26.46
C ASP A 169 -18.40 1.22 -26.76
N THR A 170 -18.70 2.40 -27.28
CA THR A 170 -17.75 3.50 -27.51
C THR A 170 -18.38 4.78 -27.02
N LEU A 171 -17.79 5.36 -25.98
CA LEU A 171 -18.24 6.57 -25.32
C LEU A 171 -17.32 7.70 -25.75
N THR A 172 -17.88 8.82 -26.20
CA THR A 172 -17.09 9.98 -26.64
C THR A 172 -17.50 11.22 -25.86
N SER A 173 -16.53 12.05 -25.51
CA SER A 173 -16.78 13.34 -24.86
C SER A 173 -17.65 14.23 -25.75
N THR A 174 -18.84 14.62 -25.28
CA THR A 174 -19.75 15.52 -26.00
C THR A 174 -19.44 16.99 -25.76
N SER A 175 -18.76 17.32 -24.66
CA SER A 175 -18.35 18.68 -24.28
C SER A 175 -16.85 18.77 -24.02
N LYS A 176 -16.27 19.91 -24.39
CA LYS A 176 -14.89 20.31 -24.05
C LYS A 176 -14.89 21.00 -22.69
N GLY A 177 -13.83 20.83 -21.91
CA GLY A 177 -13.64 21.55 -20.65
C GLY A 177 -13.44 20.62 -19.44
N GLN A 178 -13.59 21.19 -18.24
CA GLN A 178 -13.30 20.50 -16.98
C GLN A 178 -14.54 19.81 -16.39
N ASN A 179 -14.32 18.65 -15.76
CA ASN A 179 -15.29 17.88 -14.98
C ASN A 179 -16.58 17.50 -15.71
N ASN A 180 -16.49 17.20 -17.01
CA ASN A 180 -17.65 16.82 -17.81
C ASN A 180 -17.96 15.33 -17.65
N LEU A 181 -19.21 14.99 -17.33
CA LEU A 181 -19.69 13.62 -17.36
C LEU A 181 -19.83 13.17 -18.82
N MET A 182 -19.10 12.13 -19.21
CA MET A 182 -19.21 11.52 -20.53
C MET A 182 -20.39 10.56 -20.59
N ALA A 183 -20.48 9.63 -19.62
CA ALA A 183 -21.58 8.67 -19.56
C ALA A 183 -21.68 7.98 -18.19
N THR A 184 -22.87 7.48 -17.90
CA THR A 184 -23.12 6.45 -16.89
C THR A 184 -23.82 5.28 -17.58
N LYS A 185 -23.23 4.08 -17.50
CA LYS A 185 -23.67 2.87 -18.19
C LYS A 185 -23.64 1.68 -17.24
N ALA A 186 -24.36 0.62 -17.61
CA ALA A 186 -24.26 -0.66 -16.93
C ALA A 186 -24.20 -1.79 -17.97
N TYR A 187 -23.40 -2.81 -17.66
CA TYR A 187 -23.17 -3.95 -18.55
C TYR A 187 -23.22 -5.26 -17.76
N THR A 188 -23.15 -6.39 -18.47
CA THR A 188 -23.00 -7.73 -17.89
C THR A 188 -21.64 -8.29 -18.28
N SER A 189 -20.88 -8.84 -17.34
CA SER A 189 -19.46 -9.15 -17.53
C SER A 189 -19.13 -10.35 -18.41
N GLY A 190 -20.11 -11.13 -18.87
CA GLY A 190 -19.83 -12.30 -19.72
C GLY A 190 -18.95 -13.34 -19.01
N THR A 191 -17.82 -13.73 -19.61
CA THR A 191 -16.79 -14.56 -18.98
C THR A 191 -15.91 -13.79 -17.99
N GLY A 192 -16.20 -12.51 -17.77
CA GLY A 192 -15.56 -11.66 -16.78
C GLY A 192 -14.37 -10.86 -17.31
N LYS A 193 -13.90 -11.12 -18.54
CA LYS A 193 -12.78 -10.36 -19.11
C LYS A 193 -13.25 -8.99 -19.57
N ILE A 194 -12.90 -7.95 -18.82
CA ILE A 194 -13.23 -6.56 -19.15
C ILE A 194 -11.95 -5.85 -19.57
N CYS A 195 -12.00 -5.13 -20.70
CA CYS A 195 -10.94 -4.19 -21.06
C CYS A 195 -11.52 -2.81 -21.33
N ILE A 196 -10.84 -1.79 -20.82
CA ILE A 196 -11.15 -0.38 -21.08
C ILE A 196 -9.98 0.21 -21.85
N GLU A 197 -10.29 0.80 -23.00
CA GLU A 197 -9.33 1.51 -23.82
C GLU A 197 -9.71 2.98 -23.88
N ILE A 198 -8.73 3.87 -23.68
CA ILE A 198 -8.94 5.31 -23.63
C ILE A 198 -8.02 5.98 -24.64
N GLU A 199 -8.62 6.80 -25.50
CA GLU A 199 -7.92 7.56 -26.54
C GLU A 199 -8.20 9.06 -26.40
N GLY A 200 -7.19 9.88 -26.62
CA GLY A 200 -7.27 11.33 -26.76
C GLY A 200 -6.90 11.74 -28.17
N ASP A 201 -7.78 12.44 -28.87
CA ASP A 201 -7.60 12.83 -30.29
C ASP A 201 -7.23 11.64 -31.20
N GLY A 202 -7.85 10.47 -30.94
CA GLY A 202 -7.62 9.24 -31.68
C GLY A 202 -6.28 8.55 -31.41
N LYS A 203 -5.54 8.97 -30.38
CA LYS A 203 -4.28 8.33 -29.96
C LYS A 203 -4.43 7.68 -28.59
N PRO A 204 -3.78 6.54 -28.33
CA PRO A 204 -3.79 5.91 -27.02
C PRO A 204 -3.32 6.85 -25.91
N CYS A 205 -4.07 6.94 -24.81
CA CYS A 205 -3.66 7.68 -23.63
C CYS A 205 -2.66 6.88 -22.79
N LYS A 206 -1.85 7.56 -21.98
CA LYS A 206 -1.13 6.93 -20.88
C LYS A 206 -2.08 6.70 -19.72
N LEU A 207 -2.07 5.50 -19.16
CA LEU A 207 -2.99 5.09 -18.11
C LEU A 207 -2.30 4.95 -16.75
N ARG A 208 -3.07 5.27 -15.72
CA ARG A 208 -2.88 4.84 -14.33
C ARG A 208 -4.16 4.14 -13.91
N TYR A 209 -4.04 2.98 -13.30
CA TYR A 209 -5.21 2.21 -12.89
C TYR A 209 -5.04 1.62 -11.51
N LEU A 210 -6.19 1.38 -10.89
CA LEU A 210 -6.36 0.58 -9.70
C LEU A 210 -7.68 -0.17 -9.84
N ASP A 211 -7.65 -1.49 -9.80
CA ASP A 211 -8.83 -2.30 -9.54
C ASP A 211 -8.68 -3.02 -8.21
N ASN A 212 -9.79 -3.19 -7.52
CA ASN A 212 -9.89 -4.01 -6.33
C ASN A 212 -11.00 -5.02 -6.55
N ILE A 213 -10.57 -6.23 -6.88
CA ILE A 213 -11.43 -7.40 -6.99
C ILE A 213 -11.37 -8.07 -5.61
N PHE A 214 -12.12 -7.55 -4.65
CA PHE A 214 -12.32 -8.27 -3.39
C PHE A 214 -12.84 -9.68 -3.72
N ASP A 215 -12.35 -10.71 -3.02
CA ASP A 215 -12.79 -12.13 -3.06
C ASP A 215 -14.26 -12.31 -2.56
N GLY A 216 -15.12 -11.34 -2.82
CA GLY A 216 -16.44 -11.15 -2.28
C GLY A 216 -16.83 -9.68 -2.44
N ASN A 217 -17.85 -9.44 -3.26
CA ASN A 217 -18.51 -8.16 -3.51
C ASN A 217 -18.60 -7.23 -2.28
N PRO A 218 -18.42 -5.89 -2.42
CA PRO A 218 -18.33 -5.12 -3.67
C PRO A 218 -16.90 -4.93 -4.20
N GLY A 219 -16.75 -4.65 -5.49
CA GLY A 219 -15.48 -4.30 -6.13
C GLY A 219 -15.55 -2.98 -6.90
N THR A 220 -14.38 -2.41 -7.18
CA THR A 220 -14.21 -1.14 -7.91
C THR A 220 -13.01 -1.19 -8.84
N ALA A 221 -13.06 -0.45 -9.94
CA ALA A 221 -11.90 -0.14 -10.75
C ALA A 221 -11.90 1.34 -11.16
N ILE A 222 -10.73 1.96 -11.11
CA ILE A 222 -10.50 3.35 -11.51
C ILE A 222 -9.39 3.34 -12.55
N ILE A 223 -9.65 3.97 -13.69
CA ILE A 223 -8.70 4.11 -14.79
C ILE A 223 -8.62 5.58 -15.16
N SER A 224 -7.44 6.13 -15.01
CA SER A 224 -7.11 7.54 -15.18
C SER A 224 -6.18 7.70 -16.39
N ALA A 225 -6.49 8.66 -17.25
CA ALA A 225 -5.83 8.84 -18.54
C ALA A 225 -5.16 10.20 -18.68
N GLU A 226 -4.05 10.22 -19.41
CA GLU A 226 -3.28 11.41 -19.81
C GLU A 226 -2.96 11.32 -21.30
N ASN A 227 -3.26 12.37 -22.07
CA ASN A 227 -2.81 12.51 -23.46
C ASN A 227 -1.72 13.57 -23.64
N GLY A 228 -1.46 14.40 -22.62
CA GLY A 228 -0.49 15.48 -22.64
C GLY A 228 0.83 15.17 -21.94
N THR A 229 1.55 16.24 -21.60
CA THR A 229 2.86 16.19 -20.93
C THR A 229 2.79 16.55 -19.44
N ASN A 230 1.65 17.03 -18.95
CA ASN A 230 1.52 17.59 -17.60
C ASN A 230 1.40 16.51 -16.50
N SER A 231 1.20 15.24 -16.90
CA SER A 231 1.21 14.06 -16.02
C SER A 231 0.20 14.15 -14.86
N HIS A 232 -0.96 14.77 -15.11
CA HIS A 232 -2.04 14.89 -14.13
C HIS A 232 -2.98 13.68 -14.15
N TYR A 233 -2.99 12.90 -15.24
CA TYR A 233 -3.79 11.66 -15.38
C TYR A 233 -5.29 11.87 -15.08
N ASN A 234 -5.79 13.03 -15.46
CA ASN A 234 -7.17 13.40 -15.25
C ASN A 234 -7.87 13.81 -16.55
N ASP A 235 -7.24 13.71 -17.73
CA ASP A 235 -7.86 14.06 -19.01
C ASP A 235 -9.15 13.26 -19.22
N SER A 236 -9.12 11.98 -18.88
CA SER A 236 -10.31 11.14 -18.71
C SER A 236 -10.17 10.24 -17.50
N VAL A 237 -11.26 10.05 -16.77
CA VAL A 237 -11.32 9.15 -15.61
C VAL A 237 -12.53 8.25 -15.76
N VAL A 238 -12.29 6.94 -15.70
CA VAL A 238 -13.32 5.90 -15.76
C VAL A 238 -13.38 5.19 -14.43
N PHE A 239 -14.57 5.17 -13.84
CA PHE A 239 -14.89 4.47 -12.61
C PHE A 239 -15.83 3.31 -12.92
N LEU A 240 -15.54 2.14 -12.38
CA LEU A 240 -16.39 0.96 -12.47
C LEU A 240 -16.72 0.45 -11.07
N ASN A 241 -17.93 -0.06 -10.88
CA ASN A 241 -18.36 -0.65 -9.63
C ASN A 241 -19.24 -1.88 -9.84
N TRP A 242 -19.11 -2.86 -8.97
CA TRP A 242 -19.89 -4.10 -9.01
C TRP A 242 -20.05 -4.72 -7.61
N PRO A 243 -21.01 -5.63 -7.42
CA PRO A 243 -22.10 -5.98 -8.34
C PRO A 243 -23.16 -4.88 -8.31
N LEU A 244 -23.86 -4.70 -9.43
CA LEU A 244 -25.14 -4.01 -9.44
C LEU A 244 -26.27 -5.03 -9.27
N THR A 245 -27.38 -4.61 -8.64
CA THR A 245 -28.64 -5.35 -8.62
C THR A 245 -29.34 -5.29 -9.98
#